data_AF-A0A392P743-F1
#
_entry.id   AF-A0A392P743-F1
#
_cell.length_a   1.000
_cell.length_b   1.000
_cell.length_c   1.000
_cell.angle_alpha   90.00
_cell.angle_beta   90.00
_cell.angle_gamma   90.00
#
_symmetry.space_group_name_H-M   'P 1'
#
loop_
_entity.id
_entity.type
_entity.pdbx_description
1 polymer ?
#
loop_
_entity_poly.entity_id
_entity_poly.type
_entity_poly.pdbx_seq_one_letter_code
_entity_poly.pdbx_strand_id
1 'polypeptide(L)'
;MFRNLETLNIIGSGGVKLPKEIRKLGKLRHLTCRNLSLIELEDGIGDMTSLQTLRYVDLDTDGAAKIIKGLGKLKQMRDLRLINVRREDGIILSSSINEMQHLEMLFVESGWEGIFEVIDLDLISLPTKLRNLTLNGSLQKLPEWIPKLQNLVELKLS
;
A
#
# COMPACT_ATOMS: atom_id res chain seq x y z
N MET A 1 -0.31 27.63 -4.11
CA MET A 1 0.33 26.55 -3.31
C MET A 1 -0.67 26.06 -2.27
N PHE A 2 -1.16 24.82 -2.37
CA PHE A 2 -2.23 24.31 -1.50
C PHE A 2 -1.69 23.85 -0.13
N ARG A 3 -1.30 24.79 0.75
CA ARG A 3 -0.64 24.49 2.04
C ARG A 3 -1.53 23.78 3.08
N ASN A 4 -2.84 23.77 2.86
CA ASN A 4 -3.83 23.13 3.73
C ASN A 4 -4.53 21.94 3.07
N LEU A 5 -4.02 21.45 1.93
CA LEU A 5 -4.64 20.32 1.26
C LEU A 5 -4.48 19.05 2.09
N GLU A 6 -5.60 18.47 2.53
CA GLU A 6 -5.63 17.20 3.25
C GLU A 6 -6.04 16.02 2.36
N THR A 7 -6.82 16.30 1.31
CA THR A 7 -7.30 15.28 0.38
C THR A 7 -6.98 15.67 -1.05
N LEU A 8 -6.31 14.78 -1.76
CA LEU A 8 -6.14 14.83 -3.21
C LEU A 8 -6.80 13.58 -3.79
N ASN A 9 -7.94 13.78 -4.45
CA ASN A 9 -8.63 12.73 -5.18
C ASN A 9 -8.49 12.98 -6.68
N ILE A 10 -7.88 12.03 -7.39
CA ILE A 10 -7.60 12.12 -8.82
C ILE A 10 -8.53 11.16 -9.53
N ILE A 11 -9.47 11.72 -10.30
CA ILE A 11 -10.48 10.97 -11.04
C ILE A 11 -10.03 10.90 -12.51
N GLY A 12 -9.83 9.69 -13.01
CA GLY A 12 -9.40 9.43 -14.38
C GLY A 12 -9.22 7.93 -14.63
N SER A 13 -9.19 7.54 -15.90
CA SER A 13 -9.02 6.13 -16.32
C SER A 13 -7.57 5.72 -16.58
N GLY A 14 -6.66 6.68 -16.73
CA GLY A 14 -5.23 6.41 -16.99
C GLY A 14 -4.38 6.41 -15.73
N GLY A 15 -3.22 5.73 -15.78
CA GLY A 15 -2.20 5.78 -14.74
C GLY A 15 -1.72 7.21 -14.50
N VAL A 16 -1.76 7.65 -13.24
CA VAL A 16 -1.39 9.02 -12.87
C VAL A 16 0.02 9.03 -12.31
N LYS A 17 0.91 9.78 -12.98
CA LYS A 17 2.24 10.10 -12.46
C LYS A 17 2.15 11.39 -11.66
N LEU A 18 2.40 11.31 -10.36
CA LEU A 18 2.45 12.51 -9.52
C LEU A 18 3.82 13.18 -9.62
N PRO A 19 3.89 14.51 -9.73
CA PRO A 19 5.15 15.21 -9.69
C PRO A 19 5.77 15.11 -8.28
N LYS A 20 7.09 15.00 -8.20
CA LYS A 20 7.84 14.91 -6.92
C LYS A 20 7.51 16.03 -5.93
N GLU A 21 7.06 17.18 -6.41
CA GLU A 21 6.66 18.33 -5.61
C GLU A 21 5.47 18.03 -4.68
N ILE A 22 4.67 16.99 -4.93
CA ILE A 22 3.55 16.62 -4.05
C ILE A 22 4.01 16.30 -2.63
N ARG A 23 5.26 15.86 -2.43
CA ARG A 23 5.83 15.63 -1.09
C ARG A 23 5.88 16.90 -0.23
N LYS A 24 5.78 18.09 -0.83
CA LYS A 24 5.70 19.37 -0.10
C LYS A 24 4.34 19.60 0.57
N LEU A 25 3.33 18.79 0.25
CA LEU A 25 2.01 18.84 0.87
C LEU A 25 2.03 18.15 2.24
N GLY A 26 2.69 18.75 3.23
CA GLY A 26 2.89 18.14 4.55
C GLY A 26 1.62 17.86 5.35
N LYS A 27 0.47 18.42 4.95
CA LYS A 27 -0.85 18.15 5.54
C LYS A 27 -1.67 17.11 4.77
N LEU A 28 -1.16 16.55 3.68
CA LEU A 28 -1.90 15.58 2.89
C LEU A 28 -2.10 14.29 3.69
N ARG A 29 -3.36 13.89 3.84
CA ARG A 29 -3.80 12.70 4.58
C ARG A 29 -4.36 11.64 3.64
N HIS A 30 -5.03 12.07 2.57
CA HIS A 30 -5.73 11.17 1.67
C HIS A 30 -5.26 11.41 0.24
N LEU A 31 -4.65 10.40 -0.35
CA LEU A 31 -4.24 10.38 -1.74
C LEU A 31 -4.92 9.20 -2.43
N THR A 32 -5.91 9.51 -3.26
CA THR A 32 -6.71 8.50 -3.97
C THR A 32 -6.63 8.71 -5.47
N CYS A 33 -6.37 7.63 -6.19
CA CYS A 33 -6.36 7.56 -7.65
C CYS A 33 -6.81 6.14 -8.06
N ARG A 34 -7.25 5.94 -9.31
CA ARG A 34 -7.60 4.60 -9.82
C ARG A 34 -6.36 3.74 -10.10
N ASN A 35 -5.30 4.34 -10.62
CA ASN A 35 -3.98 3.72 -10.80
C ASN A 35 -2.93 4.82 -10.53
N LEU A 36 -2.16 4.65 -9.48
CA LEU A 36 -1.19 5.63 -9.00
C LEU A 36 0.23 5.15 -9.21
N SER A 37 0.96 5.83 -10.09
CA SER A 37 2.40 5.62 -10.24
C SER A 37 3.16 6.54 -9.29
N LEU A 38 3.97 5.94 -8.42
CA LEU A 38 4.83 6.64 -7.47
C LEU A 38 6.30 6.65 -7.90
N ILE A 39 6.61 6.41 -9.17
CA ILE A 39 8.00 6.34 -9.65
C ILE A 39 8.78 7.64 -9.40
N GLU A 40 8.15 8.80 -9.60
CA GLU A 40 8.73 10.12 -9.28
C GLU A 40 8.88 10.38 -7.77
N LEU A 41 8.33 9.50 -6.94
CA LEU A 41 8.31 9.55 -5.47
C LEU A 41 9.00 8.33 -4.85
N GLU A 42 9.77 7.55 -5.62
CA GLU A 42 10.40 6.32 -5.13
C GLU A 42 11.26 6.53 -3.88
N ASP A 43 11.95 7.66 -3.81
CA ASP A 43 12.78 8.06 -2.67
C ASP A 43 12.13 9.14 -1.78
N GLY A 44 10.85 9.48 -2.03
CA GLY A 44 10.18 10.63 -1.41
C GLY A 44 8.84 10.33 -0.71
N ILE A 45 8.19 9.20 -1.01
CA ILE A 45 6.88 8.86 -0.43
C ILE A 45 6.93 8.79 1.10
N GLY A 46 8.05 8.32 1.66
CA GLY A 46 8.24 8.19 3.10
C GLY A 46 8.34 9.52 3.87
N ASP A 47 8.48 10.66 3.18
CA ASP A 47 8.46 11.98 3.79
C ASP A 47 7.02 12.49 4.03
N MET A 48 6.03 11.86 3.40
CA MET A 48 4.61 12.25 3.47
C MET A 48 3.91 11.64 4.69
N THR A 49 4.51 11.81 5.87
CA THR A 49 4.17 11.09 7.12
C THR A 49 2.75 11.33 7.65
N SER A 50 2.06 12.38 7.17
CA SER A 50 0.65 12.66 7.47
C SER A 50 -0.34 11.74 6.73
N LEU A 51 0.12 10.96 5.73
CA LEU A 51 -0.72 10.09 4.93
C LEU A 51 -1.39 8.99 5.77
N GLN A 52 -2.67 8.78 5.47
CA GLN A 52 -3.58 7.85 6.14
C GLN A 52 -4.30 6.96 5.14
N THR A 53 -4.47 7.45 3.91
CA THR A 53 -5.09 6.71 2.82
C THR A 53 -4.23 6.85 1.58
N LEU A 54 -3.83 5.70 1.05
CA LEU A 54 -3.10 5.60 -0.21
C LEU A 54 -3.64 4.41 -0.98
N ARG A 55 -4.36 4.68 -2.07
CA ARG A 55 -5.10 3.66 -2.81
C ARG A 55 -4.56 3.46 -4.22
N TYR A 56 -4.49 2.19 -4.59
CA TYR A 56 -4.17 1.69 -5.93
C TYR A 56 -2.80 2.15 -6.43
N VAL A 57 -1.79 2.00 -5.57
CA VAL A 57 -0.38 2.21 -5.96
C VAL A 57 0.04 1.05 -6.85
N ASP A 58 0.45 1.40 -8.05
CA ASP A 58 1.01 0.46 -9.02
C ASP A 58 2.49 0.23 -8.72
N LEU A 59 2.85 -1.03 -8.46
CA LEU A 59 4.20 -1.47 -8.15
C LEU A 59 4.88 -2.22 -9.29
N ASP A 60 4.29 -2.22 -10.50
CA ASP A 60 4.97 -2.64 -11.73
C ASP A 60 5.98 -1.58 -12.18
N THR A 61 7.10 -1.48 -11.46
CA THR A 61 8.15 -0.50 -11.74
C THR A 61 9.48 -0.88 -11.07
N ASP A 62 10.60 -0.49 -11.69
CA ASP A 62 11.95 -0.69 -11.15
C ASP A 62 12.15 0.00 -9.78
N GLY A 63 11.35 1.01 -9.46
CA GLY A 63 11.36 1.74 -8.19
C GLY A 63 10.58 1.07 -7.05
N ALA A 64 9.92 -0.08 -7.28
CA ALA A 64 8.99 -0.68 -6.32
C ALA A 64 9.60 -0.91 -4.93
N ALA A 65 10.79 -1.50 -4.86
CA ALA A 65 11.47 -1.76 -3.59
C ALA A 65 11.72 -0.48 -2.76
N LYS A 66 12.07 0.63 -3.42
CA LYS A 66 12.26 1.94 -2.78
C LYS A 66 10.94 2.53 -2.30
N ILE A 67 9.91 2.48 -3.16
CA ILE A 67 8.54 2.92 -2.83
C ILE A 67 8.06 2.18 -1.58
N ILE A 68 8.12 0.84 -1.59
CA ILE A 68 7.66 -0.02 -0.49
C ILE A 68 8.42 0.31 0.79
N LYS A 69 9.76 0.40 0.74
CA LYS A 69 10.56 0.80 1.90
C LYS A 69 10.16 2.19 2.44
N GLY A 70 9.80 3.11 1.55
CA GLY A 70 9.24 4.42 1.90
C GLY A 70 7.89 4.31 2.61
N LEU A 71 6.99 3.42 2.17
CA LEU A 71 5.70 3.17 2.81
C LEU A 71 5.84 2.77 4.28
N GLY A 72 6.88 2.01 4.65
CA GLY A 72 7.16 1.65 6.04
C GLY A 72 7.40 2.85 6.99
N LYS A 73 7.64 4.05 6.46
CA LYS A 73 7.74 5.30 7.26
C LYS A 73 6.38 5.93 7.56
N LEU A 74 5.32 5.53 6.87
CA LEU A 74 3.97 6.11 6.97
C LEU A 74 3.18 5.52 8.13
N LYS A 75 3.59 5.82 9.38
CA LYS A 75 2.99 5.23 10.59
C LYS A 75 1.52 5.59 10.84
N GLN A 76 1.00 6.61 10.15
CA GLN A 76 -0.40 7.04 10.24
C GLN A 76 -1.32 6.34 9.21
N MET A 77 -0.78 5.40 8.43
CA MET A 77 -1.54 4.67 7.41
C MET A 77 -2.69 3.87 8.02
N ARG A 78 -3.87 4.01 7.43
CA ARG A 78 -5.11 3.30 7.79
C ARG A 78 -5.69 2.49 6.63
N ASP A 79 -5.53 2.96 5.39
CA ASP A 79 -6.03 2.28 4.18
C ASP A 79 -4.92 2.28 3.12
N LEU A 80 -4.34 1.10 2.91
CA LEU A 80 -3.30 0.86 1.92
C LEU A 80 -3.79 -0.13 0.87
N ARG A 81 -3.71 0.26 -0.40
CA ARG A 81 -4.06 -0.61 -1.52
C ARG A 81 -2.97 -0.60 -2.57
N LEU A 82 -2.39 -1.76 -2.83
CA LEU A 82 -1.30 -1.99 -3.76
C LEU A 82 -1.76 -2.93 -4.87
N ILE A 83 -1.37 -2.64 -6.11
CA ILE A 83 -1.60 -3.48 -7.28
C ILE A 83 -0.27 -3.81 -7.95
N ASN A 84 -0.25 -4.90 -8.72
CA ASN A 84 0.95 -5.40 -9.40
C ASN A 84 2.13 -5.63 -8.44
N VAL A 85 1.88 -6.18 -7.25
CA VAL A 85 2.94 -6.55 -6.32
C VAL A 85 3.65 -7.80 -6.83
N ARG A 86 4.96 -7.71 -7.06
CA ARG A 86 5.78 -8.86 -7.47
C ARG A 86 6.16 -9.72 -6.27
N ARG A 87 6.38 -11.00 -6.52
CA ARG A 87 6.73 -11.97 -5.47
C ARG A 87 7.99 -11.58 -4.70
N GLU A 88 9.02 -11.08 -5.38
CA GLU A 88 10.28 -10.67 -4.75
C GLU A 88 10.14 -9.50 -3.77
N ASP A 89 9.11 -8.68 -3.93
CA ASP A 89 8.85 -7.50 -3.10
C ASP A 89 8.13 -7.88 -1.78
N GLY A 90 7.64 -9.12 -1.64
CA GLY A 90 6.86 -9.58 -0.48
C GLY A 90 7.58 -9.46 0.86
N ILE A 91 8.89 -9.70 0.92
CA ILE A 91 9.69 -9.58 2.17
C ILE A 91 9.78 -8.12 2.62
N ILE A 92 10.04 -7.21 1.69
CA ILE A 92 10.18 -5.76 1.97
C ILE A 92 8.80 -5.17 2.30
N LEU A 93 7.75 -5.64 1.61
CA LEU A 93 6.38 -5.24 1.89
C LEU A 93 5.92 -5.69 3.27
N SER A 94 6.20 -6.94 3.65
CA SER A 94 5.92 -7.47 4.99
C SER A 94 6.58 -6.62 6.07
N SER A 95 7.86 -6.30 5.89
CA SER A 95 8.61 -5.42 6.79
C SER A 95 7.97 -4.03 6.90
N SER A 96 7.48 -3.49 5.79
CA SER A 96 6.83 -2.17 5.77
C SER A 96 5.45 -2.17 6.42
N ILE A 97 4.68 -3.25 6.27
CA ILE A 97 3.36 -3.40 6.92
C ILE A 97 3.50 -3.58 8.43
N ASN A 98 4.54 -4.28 8.91
CA ASN A 98 4.83 -4.44 10.35
C ASN A 98 4.95 -3.08 11.08
N GLU A 99 5.27 -2.02 10.35
CA GLU A 99 5.39 -0.67 10.88
C GLU A 99 4.05 0.10 10.97
N MET A 100 2.97 -0.42 10.38
CA MET A 100 1.68 0.28 10.22
C MET A 100 0.67 -0.14 11.30
N GLN A 101 0.91 0.27 12.54
CA GLN A 101 0.09 -0.08 13.71
C GLN A 101 -1.34 0.50 13.71
N HIS A 102 -1.67 1.31 12.71
CA HIS A 102 -3.00 1.89 12.53
C HIS A 102 -3.72 1.37 11.28
N LEU A 103 -3.16 0.38 10.59
CA LEU A 103 -3.74 -0.16 9.38
C LEU A 103 -5.08 -0.85 9.66
N GLU A 104 -6.13 -0.37 9.01
CA GLU A 104 -7.51 -0.85 9.13
C GLU A 104 -7.96 -1.60 7.85
N MET A 105 -7.39 -1.21 6.70
CA MET A 105 -7.67 -1.82 5.40
C MET A 105 -6.37 -2.08 4.64
N LEU A 106 -6.20 -3.33 4.22
CA LEU A 106 -5.11 -3.77 3.36
C LEU A 106 -5.69 -4.49 2.14
N PHE A 107 -5.34 -3.98 0.96
CA PHE A 107 -5.57 -4.65 -0.31
C PHE A 107 -4.22 -4.84 -1.00
N VAL A 108 -3.93 -6.08 -1.39
CA VAL A 108 -2.73 -6.42 -2.16
C VAL A 108 -3.17 -7.27 -3.34
N GLU A 109 -2.91 -6.80 -4.54
CA GLU A 109 -3.03 -7.57 -5.76
C GLU A 109 -1.64 -7.84 -6.33
N SER A 110 -1.38 -9.10 -6.68
CA SER A 110 -0.09 -9.57 -7.17
C SER A 110 -0.23 -10.19 -8.52
N GLY A 111 0.73 -9.88 -9.37
CA GLY A 111 0.69 -10.25 -10.77
C GLY A 111 0.32 -9.10 -11.68
N TRP A 112 0.46 -9.35 -12.97
CA TRP A 112 0.38 -8.34 -14.01
C TRP A 112 -0.30 -8.94 -15.25
N GLU A 113 -1.11 -8.14 -15.96
CA GLU A 113 -1.85 -8.58 -17.16
C GLU A 113 -2.62 -9.91 -17.00
N GLY A 114 -3.14 -10.18 -15.79
CA GLY A 114 -3.94 -11.37 -15.50
C GLY A 114 -3.14 -12.63 -15.14
N ILE A 115 -1.80 -12.52 -15.04
CA ILE A 115 -0.95 -13.58 -14.51
C ILE A 115 -0.74 -13.31 -13.02
N PHE A 116 -1.51 -13.99 -12.17
CA PHE A 116 -1.37 -13.87 -10.73
C PHE A 116 -0.04 -14.46 -10.24
N GLU A 117 0.70 -13.67 -9.48
CA GLU A 117 1.91 -14.10 -8.80
C GLU A 117 1.60 -14.60 -7.38
N VAL A 118 2.59 -15.25 -6.76
CA VAL A 118 2.47 -15.74 -5.39
C VAL A 118 2.57 -14.58 -4.40
N ILE A 119 1.60 -14.47 -3.50
CA ILE A 119 1.59 -13.51 -2.39
C ILE A 119 1.94 -14.22 -1.09
N ASP A 120 3.21 -14.15 -0.71
CA ASP A 120 3.66 -14.61 0.60
C ASP A 120 4.04 -13.41 1.47
N LEU A 121 3.13 -13.03 2.37
CA LEU A 121 3.38 -11.99 3.38
C LEU A 121 3.62 -12.64 4.74
N ASP A 122 4.75 -12.31 5.37
CA ASP A 122 5.12 -12.81 6.70
C ASP A 122 5.18 -11.66 7.71
N LEU A 123 4.05 -11.43 8.38
CA LEU A 123 3.91 -10.35 9.34
C LEU A 123 4.28 -10.82 10.75
N ILE A 124 5.37 -10.26 11.26
CA ILE A 124 5.85 -10.49 12.64
C ILE A 124 5.08 -9.61 13.63
N SER A 125 4.74 -8.38 13.22
CA SER A 125 3.90 -7.47 14.00
C SER A 125 2.49 -7.45 13.43
N LEU A 126 1.53 -7.97 14.19
CA LEU A 126 0.15 -8.07 13.74
C LEU A 126 -0.47 -6.66 13.63
N PRO A 127 -1.07 -6.28 12.49
CA PRO A 127 -1.84 -5.04 12.38
C PRO A 127 -3.15 -5.21 13.16
N THR A 128 -3.11 -5.01 14.47
CA THR A 128 -4.22 -5.31 15.39
C THR A 128 -5.50 -4.54 15.08
N LYS A 129 -5.43 -3.42 14.35
CA LYS A 129 -6.58 -2.64 13.89
C LYS A 129 -7.16 -3.09 12.55
N LEU A 130 -6.58 -4.10 11.89
CA LEU A 130 -6.99 -4.51 10.56
C LEU A 130 -8.41 -5.09 10.61
N ARG A 131 -9.31 -4.52 9.80
CA ARG A 131 -10.70 -4.92 9.67
C ARG A 131 -11.02 -5.52 8.31
N ASN A 132 -10.34 -5.08 7.26
CA ASN A 132 -10.56 -5.57 5.91
C ASN A 132 -9.22 -6.00 5.30
N LEU A 133 -9.14 -7.26 4.93
CA LEU A 133 -8.00 -7.84 4.23
C LEU A 133 -8.45 -8.41 2.90
N THR A 134 -7.80 -7.97 1.82
CA THR A 134 -7.94 -8.58 0.50
C THR A 134 -6.56 -8.92 -0.03
N LEU A 135 -6.35 -10.21 -0.33
CA LEU A 135 -5.17 -10.71 -1.03
C LEU A 135 -5.67 -11.31 -2.35
N ASN A 136 -5.33 -10.66 -3.47
CA ASN A 136 -5.69 -11.08 -4.82
C ASN A 136 -4.43 -11.60 -5.53
N GLY A 137 -4.25 -12.90 -5.54
CA GLY A 137 -3.04 -13.58 -6.03
C GLY A 137 -2.94 -15.00 -5.51
N SER A 138 -1.94 -15.74 -6.00
CA SER A 138 -1.76 -17.14 -5.62
C SER A 138 -1.24 -17.25 -4.18
N LEU A 139 -1.97 -17.95 -3.31
CA LEU A 139 -1.53 -18.24 -1.94
C LEU A 139 -1.07 -19.69 -1.87
N GLN A 140 0.19 -19.95 -1.51
CA GLN A 140 0.66 -21.32 -1.29
C GLN A 140 0.01 -21.95 -0.06
N LYS A 141 -0.19 -21.13 0.97
CA LYS A 141 -0.88 -21.49 2.21
C LYS A 141 -1.50 -20.23 2.80
N LEU A 142 -2.50 -20.40 3.67
CA LEU A 142 -3.02 -19.30 4.46
C LEU A 142 -1.93 -18.83 5.46
N PRO A 143 -1.52 -17.56 5.47
CA PRO A 143 -0.55 -17.06 6.43
C PRO A 143 -1.03 -17.21 7.88
N GLU A 144 -0.14 -17.66 8.77
CA GLU A 144 -0.47 -17.96 10.18
C GLU A 144 -0.89 -16.74 11.00
N TRP A 145 -0.60 -15.53 10.52
CA TRP A 145 -1.02 -14.29 11.15
C TRP A 145 -2.49 -13.95 10.89
N ILE A 146 -3.10 -14.44 9.80
CA ILE A 146 -4.50 -14.11 9.46
C ILE A 146 -5.47 -14.60 10.55
N PRO A 147 -5.41 -15.87 11.01
CA PRO A 147 -6.30 -16.33 12.09
C PRO A 147 -6.09 -15.60 13.44
N LYS A 148 -4.96 -14.90 13.62
CA LYS A 148 -4.63 -14.16 14.84
C LYS A 148 -5.24 -12.75 14.87
N LEU A 149 -5.85 -12.30 13.76
CA LEU A 149 -6.47 -10.97 13.67
C LEU A 149 -7.86 -10.94 14.32
N GLN A 150 -7.92 -10.39 15.53
CA GLN A 150 -9.16 -10.35 16.34
C GLN A 150 -10.21 -9.36 15.83
N ASN A 151 -9.81 -8.34 15.06
CA ASN A 151 -10.70 -7.27 14.59
C ASN A 151 -11.10 -7.41 13.11
N LEU A 152 -10.73 -8.53 12.47
CA LEU A 152 -11.00 -8.75 11.05
C LEU A 152 -12.50 -8.97 10.82
N VAL A 153 -13.10 -8.11 10.00
CA VAL A 153 -14.53 -8.12 9.64
C VAL A 153 -14.73 -8.75 8.26
N GLU A 154 -13.78 -8.52 7.35
CA GLU A 154 -13.86 -9.00 5.97
C GLU A 154 -12.51 -9.58 5.54
N LEU A 155 -12.54 -10.82 5.06
CA LEU A 155 -11.42 -11.50 4.44
C LEU A 155 -11.83 -11.91 3.02
N LYS A 156 -11.06 -11.43 2.03
CA LYS A 156 -11.20 -11.84 0.63
C LYS A 156 -9.87 -12.42 0.15
N LEU A 157 -9.92 -13.64 -0.34
CA LEU A 157 -8.81 -14.34 -0.96
C LEU A 157 -9.28 -14.74 -2.35
N SER A 158 -8.57 -14.35 -3.40
CA SER A 158 -8.91 -14.66 -4.80
C SER A 158 -7.67 -14.95 -5.62
#